data_AF-A0A7J2HMH7-F1
#
_entry.id   AF-A0A7J2HMH7-F1
#
_cell.length_a   1.000
_cell.length_b   1.000
_cell.length_c   1.000
_cell.angle_alpha   90.00
_cell.angle_beta   90.00
_cell.angle_gamma   90.00
#
_symmetry.space_group_name_H-M   'P 1'
#
loop_
_entity.id
_entity.type
_entity.pdbx_description
1 polymer ?
#
loop_
_entity_poly.entity_id
_entity_poly.type
_entity_poly.pdbx_seq_one_letter_code
_entity_poly.pdbx_strand_id
1 'polypeptide(L)'
;TYETIKGWGLETAEFNILTPFPKTPLFEKMDKEGRILTKDWSKYDLNNVVFQPKHMTPKELKDGVNRIRKRFYSVQHTVRRILHCANTSKGFSNLLMRFSSNFVMRNFSLMDELRE
;
A
#
# COMPACT_ATOMS: atom_id res chain seq x y z
N THR A 1 -8.68 -0.22 -10.99
CA THR A 1 -8.23 -0.39 -9.59
C THR A 1 -8.16 0.93 -8.84
N TYR A 2 -7.23 1.84 -9.15
CA TYR A 2 -7.12 3.12 -8.43
C TYR A 2 -8.38 4.00 -8.51
N GLU A 3 -8.95 4.19 -9.70
CA GLU A 3 -10.16 5.02 -9.85
C GLU A 3 -11.39 4.43 -9.15
N THR A 4 -11.48 3.10 -9.05
CA THR A 4 -12.53 2.41 -8.29
C THR A 4 -12.40 2.71 -6.79
N ILE A 5 -11.19 2.60 -6.24
CA ILE A 5 -10.89 2.88 -4.83
C ILE A 5 -11.21 4.34 -4.48
N LYS A 6 -10.92 5.26 -5.41
CA LYS A 6 -11.25 6.67 -5.26
C LYS A 6 -12.77 6.92 -5.16
N GLY A 7 -13.58 6.13 -5.86
CA GLY A 7 -15.04 6.23 -5.82
C GLY A 7 -15.68 5.74 -4.51
N TRP A 8 -14.96 4.93 -3.71
CA TRP A 8 -15.49 4.35 -2.46
C TRP A 8 -15.43 5.28 -1.26
N GLY A 9 -14.77 6.44 -1.38
CA GLY A 9 -14.68 7.40 -0.26
C GLY A 9 -13.88 6.87 0.94
N LEU A 10 -13.00 5.88 0.75
CA LEU A 10 -12.21 5.29 1.84
C LEU A 10 -11.36 6.34 2.56
N GLU A 11 -11.40 6.32 3.89
CA GLU A 11 -10.59 7.17 4.78
C GLU A 11 -9.10 6.81 4.69
N THR A 12 -8.81 5.51 4.76
CA THR A 12 -7.47 4.92 4.81
C THR A 12 -7.47 3.66 3.96
N ALA A 13 -6.32 3.32 3.39
CA ALA A 13 -6.13 2.10 2.64
C ALA A 13 -4.66 1.66 2.71
N GLU A 14 -4.43 0.37 2.90
CA GLU A 14 -3.10 -0.22 2.85
C GLU A 14 -2.93 -0.96 1.52
N PHE A 15 -1.78 -0.76 0.88
CA PHE A 15 -1.48 -1.35 -0.43
C PHE A 15 -0.28 -2.25 -0.28
N ASN A 16 -0.50 -3.54 -0.08
CA ASN A 16 0.57 -4.51 0.20
C ASN A 16 1.01 -5.25 -1.05
N ILE A 17 2.28 -5.63 -1.11
CA ILE A 17 2.79 -6.57 -2.11
C ILE A 17 2.35 -7.97 -1.71
N LEU A 18 1.93 -8.76 -2.71
CA LEU A 18 1.59 -10.16 -2.50
C LEU A 18 2.82 -10.92 -2.00
N THR A 19 2.78 -11.38 -0.75
CA THR A 19 3.85 -12.17 -0.14
C THR A 19 3.41 -13.63 -0.01
N PRO A 20 4.01 -14.56 -0.76
CA PRO A 20 3.70 -15.98 -0.64
C PRO A 20 4.33 -16.56 0.63
N PHE A 21 3.62 -16.56 1.76
CA PHE A 21 4.19 -17.07 3.02
C PHE A 21 4.49 -18.58 2.98
N PRO A 22 5.55 -19.05 3.66
CA PRO A 22 5.89 -20.47 3.72
C PRO A 22 4.70 -21.32 4.19
N LYS A 23 4.62 -22.55 3.67
CA LYS A 23 3.52 -23.52 3.92
C LYS A 23 2.13 -23.07 3.45
N THR A 24 2.03 -22.00 2.65
CA THR A 24 0.78 -21.66 1.98
C THR A 24 0.69 -22.36 0.61
N PRO A 25 -0.52 -22.68 0.12
CA PRO A 25 -0.69 -23.21 -1.23
C PRO A 25 -0.11 -22.29 -2.32
N LEU A 26 -0.14 -20.97 -2.08
CA LEU A 26 0.44 -19.98 -2.98
C LEU A 26 1.96 -20.11 -3.05
N PHE A 27 2.64 -20.25 -1.90
CA PHE A 27 4.08 -20.47 -1.85
C PHE A 27 4.46 -21.77 -2.53
N GLU A 28 3.79 -22.88 -2.21
CA GLU A 28 4.08 -24.17 -2.85
C GLU A 28 3.93 -24.11 -4.36
N LYS A 29 2.88 -23.45 -4.85
CA LYS A 29 2.68 -23.24 -6.28
C LYS A 29 3.80 -22.40 -6.90
N MET A 30 4.15 -21.27 -6.29
CA MET A 30 5.19 -20.39 -6.82
C MET A 30 6.59 -21.00 -6.73
N ASP A 31 6.88 -21.79 -5.70
CA ASP A 31 8.15 -22.52 -5.53
C ASP A 31 8.26 -23.63 -6.58
N LYS A 32 7.19 -24.39 -6.83
CA LYS A 32 7.11 -25.36 -7.93
C LYS A 32 7.25 -24.73 -9.32
N GLU A 33 6.72 -23.53 -9.50
CA GLU A 33 6.88 -22.73 -10.73
C GLU A 33 8.30 -22.11 -10.85
N GLY A 34 9.18 -22.25 -9.86
CA GLY A 34 10.53 -21.67 -9.86
C GLY A 34 10.54 -20.14 -9.73
N ARG A 35 9.47 -19.56 -9.16
CA ARG A 35 9.24 -18.11 -9.11
C ARG A 35 9.58 -17.48 -7.76
N ILE A 36 10.01 -18.23 -6.75
CA ILE A 36 10.47 -17.66 -5.47
C ILE A 36 11.88 -17.09 -5.66
N LEU A 37 12.06 -15.79 -5.42
CA LEU A 37 13.34 -15.09 -5.59
C LEU A 37 14.27 -15.30 -4.39
N THR A 38 13.71 -15.45 -3.19
CA THR A 38 14.46 -15.65 -1.96
C THR A 38 13.63 -16.39 -0.91
N LYS A 39 14.29 -17.21 -0.09
CA LYS A 39 13.70 -17.86 1.10
C LYS A 39 14.21 -17.22 2.40
N ASP A 40 14.81 -16.03 2.30
CA ASP A 40 15.12 -15.19 3.46
C ASP A 40 13.82 -14.60 4.03
N TRP A 41 13.34 -15.21 5.11
CA TRP A 41 12.08 -14.87 5.76
C TRP A 41 12.04 -13.45 6.33
N SER A 42 13.19 -12.82 6.55
CA SER A 42 13.25 -11.41 6.99
C SER A 42 12.66 -10.45 5.96
N LYS A 43 12.61 -10.87 4.69
CA LYS A 43 12.04 -10.10 3.56
C LYS A 43 10.55 -10.36 3.33
N TYR A 44 9.89 -11.16 4.17
CA TYR A 44 8.47 -11.50 3.99
C TYR A 44 7.59 -10.54 4.81
N ASP A 45 7.68 -9.26 4.47
CA ASP A 45 7.16 -8.12 5.26
C ASP A 45 6.05 -7.34 4.56
N LEU A 46 5.44 -7.89 3.52
CA LEU A 46 4.41 -7.23 2.68
C LEU A 46 4.89 -6.02 1.87
N ASN A 47 6.18 -5.67 1.97
CA ASN A 47 6.80 -4.55 1.28
C ASN A 47 7.85 -5.03 0.26
N ASN A 48 8.51 -6.15 0.50
CA ASN A 48 9.52 -6.69 -0.39
C ASN A 48 8.92 -7.64 -1.42
N VAL A 49 9.43 -7.57 -2.65
CA VAL A 49 9.05 -8.49 -3.73
C VAL A 49 9.93 -9.74 -3.64
N VAL A 50 9.39 -10.81 -3.05
CA VAL A 50 10.10 -12.08 -2.83
C VAL A 50 9.81 -13.14 -3.91
N PHE A 51 9.10 -12.77 -4.96
CA PHE A 51 8.72 -13.67 -6.06
C PHE A 51 8.79 -12.96 -7.42
N GLN A 52 8.97 -13.72 -8.50
CA GLN A 52 8.98 -13.26 -9.88
C GLN A 52 7.54 -13.14 -10.41
N PRO A 53 7.01 -11.94 -10.70
CA PRO A 53 5.69 -11.79 -11.33
C PRO A 53 5.68 -12.33 -12.77
N LYS A 54 4.50 -12.72 -13.28
CA LYS A 54 4.38 -13.35 -14.62
C LYS A 54 4.51 -12.36 -15.79
N HIS A 55 4.09 -11.11 -15.60
CA HIS A 55 3.92 -10.13 -16.68
C HIS A 55 4.65 -8.81 -16.42
N MET A 56 5.47 -8.76 -15.36
CA MET A 56 6.24 -7.57 -14.99
C MET A 56 7.48 -8.01 -14.20
N THR A 57 8.46 -7.15 -14.14
CA THR A 57 9.65 -7.30 -13.30
C THR A 57 9.30 -7.06 -11.82
N PRO A 58 10.08 -7.61 -10.87
CA PRO A 58 9.91 -7.30 -9.45
C PRO A 58 9.96 -5.79 -9.16
N LYS A 59 10.85 -5.07 -9.86
CA LYS A 59 10.98 -3.62 -9.75
C LYS A 59 9.72 -2.88 -10.20
N GLU A 60 9.14 -3.25 -11.35
CA GLU A 60 7.90 -2.65 -11.83
C GLU A 60 6.73 -2.85 -10.86
N LEU A 61 6.63 -4.04 -10.24
CA LEU A 61 5.63 -4.29 -9.20
C LEU A 61 5.80 -3.35 -8.00
N LYS A 62 7.04 -3.25 -7.48
CA LYS A 62 7.38 -2.39 -6.35
C LYS A 62 7.10 -0.92 -6.65
N ASP A 63 7.60 -0.42 -7.78
CA ASP A 63 7.41 0.96 -8.23
C ASP A 63 5.92 1.27 -8.43
N GLY A 64 5.14 0.31 -8.95
CA GLY A 64 3.69 0.43 -9.11
C GLY A 64 2.95 0.58 -7.79
N VAL A 65 3.27 -0.25 -6.79
CA VAL A 65 2.69 -0.16 -5.44
C VAL A 65 3.05 1.15 -4.76
N ASN A 66 4.34 1.55 -4.81
CA ASN A 66 4.79 2.82 -4.24
C ASN A 66 4.09 4.03 -4.88
N ARG A 67 3.88 4.00 -6.19
CA ARG A 67 3.13 5.04 -6.90
C ARG A 67 1.67 5.14 -6.44
N ILE A 68 1.00 4.01 -6.21
CA ILE A 68 -0.37 4.00 -5.72
C ILE A 68 -0.44 4.55 -4.29
N ARG A 69 0.46 4.11 -3.40
CA ARG A 69 0.57 4.62 -2.01
C ARG A 69 0.76 6.15 -2.00
N LYS A 70 1.74 6.64 -2.76
CA LYS A 70 2.02 8.08 -2.92
C LYS A 70 0.82 8.86 -3.45
N ARG A 71 0.11 8.34 -4.45
CA ARG A 71 -1.05 9.00 -5.05
C ARG A 71 -2.23 9.04 -4.08
N PHE A 72 -2.51 7.93 -3.38
CA PHE A 72 -3.62 7.84 -2.42
C PHE A 72 -3.44 8.78 -1.22
N TYR A 73 -2.22 8.89 -0.68
CA TYR A 73 -1.89 9.76 0.46
C TYR A 73 -1.35 11.15 0.04
N SER A 74 -1.56 11.56 -1.21
CA SER A 74 -1.17 12.90 -1.67
C SER A 74 -2.09 13.99 -1.10
N VAL A 75 -1.50 15.13 -0.71
CA VAL A 75 -2.18 16.24 -0.02
C VAL A 75 -3.43 16.71 -0.76
N GLN A 76 -3.36 16.81 -2.09
CA GLN A 76 -4.46 17.32 -2.91
C GLN A 76 -5.71 16.43 -2.84
N HIS A 77 -5.52 15.12 -2.75
CA HIS A 77 -6.64 14.16 -2.67
C HIS A 77 -7.16 14.01 -1.24
N THR A 78 -6.29 14.04 -0.24
CA THR A 78 -6.65 14.07 1.18
C THR A 78 -7.50 15.30 1.51
N VAL A 79 -7.07 16.51 1.10
CA VAL A 79 -7.80 17.75 1.37
C VAL A 79 -9.17 17.75 0.68
N ARG A 80 -9.27 17.29 -0.57
CA ARG A 80 -10.54 17.21 -1.29
C ARG A 80 -11.52 16.22 -0.63
N ARG A 81 -11.04 15.07 -0.12
CA ARG A 81 -11.84 14.09 0.62
C ARG A 81 -12.33 14.64 1.97
N ILE A 82 -11.46 15.34 2.68
CA ILE A 82 -11.79 15.99 3.95
C ILE A 82 -12.87 17.06 3.76
N LEU A 83 -12.72 17.92 2.74
CA LEU A 83 -13.69 18.97 2.42
C LEU A 83 -15.05 18.41 1.99
N HIS A 84 -15.07 17.28 1.27
CA HIS A 84 -16.32 16.62 0.87
C HIS A 84 -17.10 16.05 2.06
N CYS A 85 -16.41 15.63 3.12
CA CYS A 85 -17.02 15.14 4.36
C CYS A 85 -17.28 16.22 5.41
N ALA A 86 -16.84 17.47 5.20
CA ALA A 86 -17.04 18.55 6.16
C ALA A 86 -18.53 18.92 6.35
N ASN A 87 -19.39 18.57 5.39
CA ASN A 87 -20.85 18.75 5.50
C ASN A 87 -21.56 17.70 6.37
N THR A 88 -20.87 16.65 6.81
CA THR A 88 -21.46 15.63 7.69
C THR A 88 -20.86 15.82 9.09
N SER A 89 -21.69 16.25 10.04
CA SER A 89 -21.33 16.72 11.38
C SER A 89 -20.22 15.92 12.09
N LYS A 90 -19.28 16.63 12.76
CA LYS A 90 -18.77 16.41 14.14
C LYS A 90 -17.34 16.96 14.30
N GLY A 91 -17.20 18.23 14.73
CA GLY A 91 -16.05 18.79 15.49
C GLY A 91 -14.66 18.89 14.82
N PHE A 92 -13.89 19.91 15.20
CA PHE A 92 -12.49 20.11 14.79
C PHE A 92 -11.55 18.94 15.16
N SER A 93 -11.90 18.16 16.18
CA SER A 93 -11.13 16.99 16.62
C SER A 93 -11.08 15.87 15.57
N ASN A 94 -12.18 15.58 14.87
CA ASN A 94 -12.19 14.59 13.79
C ASN A 94 -11.38 15.04 12.58
N LEU A 95 -11.36 16.34 12.30
CA LEU A 95 -10.52 16.92 11.25
C LEU A 95 -9.04 16.69 11.54
N LEU A 96 -8.61 17.02 12.76
CA LEU A 96 -7.24 16.79 13.25
C LEU A 96 -6.85 15.31 13.19
N MET A 97 -7.72 14.40 13.64
CA MET A 97 -7.47 12.96 13.58
C MET A 97 -7.29 12.47 12.14
N ARG A 98 -8.11 12.96 11.20
CA ARG A 98 -8.04 12.56 9.78
C ARG A 98 -6.78 13.09 9.10
N PHE A 99 -6.36 14.31 9.45
CA PHE A 99 -5.06 14.85 9.00
C PHE A 99 -3.88 14.09 9.59
N SER A 100 -3.90 13.79 10.90
CA SER A 100 -2.82 13.06 11.55
C SER A 100 -2.69 11.64 11.00
N SER A 101 -3.79 10.92 10.78
CA SER A 101 -3.75 9.59 10.14
C SER A 101 -3.20 9.64 8.72
N ASN A 102 -3.58 10.64 7.90
CA ASN A 102 -2.99 10.81 6.57
C ASN A 102 -1.50 11.18 6.63
N PHE A 103 -1.12 12.04 7.56
CA PHE A 103 0.28 12.44 7.76
C PHE A 103 1.14 11.27 8.23
N VAL A 104 0.65 10.47 9.19
CA VAL A 104 1.30 9.25 9.67
C VAL A 104 1.43 8.24 8.55
N MET A 105 0.37 7.95 7.80
CA MET A 105 0.43 6.98 6.69
C MET A 105 1.36 7.43 5.55
N ARG A 106 1.40 8.74 5.27
CA ARG A 106 2.34 9.32 4.31
C ARG A 106 3.78 9.18 4.80
N ASN A 107 4.06 9.51 6.06
CA ASN A 107 5.39 9.39 6.64
C ASN A 107 5.81 7.93 6.79
N PHE A 108 4.89 7.01 7.10
CA PHE A 108 5.15 5.58 7.13
C PHE A 108 5.56 5.06 5.75
N SER A 109 4.83 5.47 4.70
CA SER A 109 5.21 5.15 3.31
C SER A 109 6.57 5.73 2.90
N LEU A 110 6.95 6.90 3.43
CA LEU A 110 8.27 7.50 3.20
C LEU A 110 9.38 6.82 4.03
N MET A 111 9.09 6.39 5.25
CA MET A 111 10.02 5.65 6.11
C MET A 111 10.36 4.28 5.52
N ASP A 112 9.37 3.61 4.91
CA ASP A 112 9.61 2.38 4.15
C ASP A 112 10.51 2.60 2.93
N GLU A 113 10.43 3.75 2.26
CA GLU A 113 11.36 4.11 1.16
C GLU A 113 12.78 4.44 1.66
N LEU A 114 12.93 4.92 2.91
CA LEU A 114 14.22 5.26 3.52
C LEU A 114 14.93 4.07 4.19
N ARG A 115 14.22 2.94 4.40
CA ARG A 115 14.77 1.70 4.96
C ARG A 115 15.47 0.81 3.92
N GLU A 116 15.33 1.15 2.63
CA GLU A 116 16.01 0.51 1.49
C GLU A 116 17.31 1.24 1.13
#